data_AF-A0A368FXJ1-F1
#
_entry.id   AF-A0A368FXJ1-F1
#
_cell.length_a   1.000
_cell.length_b   1.000
_cell.length_c   1.000
_cell.angle_alpha   90.00
_cell.angle_beta   90.00
_cell.angle_gamma   90.00
#
_symmetry.space_group_name_H-M   'P 1'
#
loop_
_entity.id
_entity.type
_entity.pdbx_description
1 polymer ?
#
loop_
_entity_poly.entity_id
_entity_poly.type
_entity_poly.pdbx_seq_one_letter_code
_entity_poly.pdbx_strand_id
1 'polypeptide(L)'
;MGATSLAGLILYIRPALMPIRFAVRSLGWTEIAEEDLTAERSSRAVNRAIVDLSTGRNDVMDNVSKWGDGRELIMELDDNELTLIDPDTMTVVHSEKIPQIRVWGVGRDNGR
;
A
#
# COMPACT_ATOMS: atom_id res chain seq x y z
N MET A 1 42.83 -27.62 -3.47
CA MET A 1 42.33 -26.55 -2.58
C MET A 1 41.91 -25.39 -3.47
N GLY A 2 40.67 -25.41 -3.95
CA GLY A 2 40.15 -24.43 -4.91
C GLY A 2 39.58 -23.22 -4.18
N ALA A 3 40.04 -22.03 -4.56
CA ALA A 3 39.48 -20.78 -4.07
C ALA A 3 38.04 -20.63 -4.60
N THR A 4 37.05 -20.73 -3.72
CA THR A 4 35.69 -20.29 -4.01
C THR A 4 35.71 -18.76 -4.11
N SER A 5 35.55 -18.26 -5.33
CA SER A 5 35.57 -16.83 -5.62
C SER A 5 34.46 -16.10 -4.84
N LEU A 6 34.83 -15.10 -4.04
CA LEU A 6 33.90 -14.18 -3.36
C LEU A 6 32.91 -13.52 -4.33
N ALA A 7 33.25 -13.41 -5.62
CA ALA A 7 32.37 -12.88 -6.65
C ALA A 7 31.10 -13.74 -6.85
N GLY A 8 31.20 -15.07 -6.70
CA GLY A 8 30.04 -15.96 -6.78
C GLY A 8 29.08 -15.82 -5.61
N LEU A 9 29.59 -15.47 -4.42
CA LEU A 9 28.78 -15.21 -3.23
C LEU A 9 28.07 -13.85 -3.33
N ILE A 10 28.75 -12.82 -3.84
CA ILE A 10 28.18 -11.47 -4.01
C ILE A 10 27.04 -11.45 -5.05
N LEU A 11 27.18 -12.18 -6.15
CA LEU A 11 26.13 -12.29 -7.18
C LEU A 11 24.93 -13.15 -6.75
N TYR A 12 25.14 -14.18 -5.92
CA TYR A 12 24.04 -15.04 -5.45
C TYR A 12 23.18 -14.39 -4.34
N ILE A 13 23.67 -13.31 -3.71
CA ILE A 13 22.99 -12.65 -2.59
C ILE A 13 21.90 -11.64 -3.00
N ARG A 14 21.77 -11.23 -4.27
CA ARG A 14 20.80 -10.16 -4.62
C ARG A 14 19.97 -10.42 -5.88
N PRO A 15 18.86 -11.15 -5.73
CA PRO A 15 17.61 -10.62 -6.26
C PRO A 15 16.42 -10.70 -5.28
N ALA A 16 16.65 -11.02 -4.00
CA ALA A 16 15.59 -11.20 -3.00
C ALA A 16 15.37 -10.00 -2.05
N LEU A 17 15.99 -8.84 -2.27
CA LEU A 17 16.18 -7.86 -1.18
C LEU A 17 15.91 -6.39 -1.51
N MET A 18 15.25 -6.04 -2.62
CA MET A 18 14.87 -4.65 -2.87
C MET A 18 13.35 -4.51 -2.96
N PRO A 19 12.72 -3.71 -2.07
CA PRO A 19 11.28 -3.47 -2.14
C PRO A 19 10.92 -2.74 -3.43
N ILE A 20 9.75 -3.06 -3.98
CA ILE A 20 9.19 -2.33 -5.12
C ILE A 20 8.61 -1.01 -4.60
N ARG A 21 8.86 0.09 -5.30
CA ARG A 21 8.42 1.43 -4.90
C ARG A 21 7.40 2.00 -5.88
N PHE A 22 6.36 2.62 -5.34
CA PHE A 22 5.35 3.35 -6.11
C PHE A 22 5.20 4.77 -5.56
N ALA A 23 5.18 5.76 -6.44
CA ALA A 23 4.70 7.09 -6.08
C ALA A 23 3.17 7.04 -6.00
N VAL A 24 2.62 7.33 -4.82
CA VAL A 24 1.17 7.26 -4.56
C VAL A 24 0.67 8.56 -3.98
N ARG A 25 -0.61 8.84 -4.21
CA ARG A 25 -1.33 9.92 -3.54
C ARG A 25 -2.41 9.28 -2.67
N SER A 26 -2.36 9.54 -1.37
CA SER A 26 -3.37 9.02 -0.46
C SER A 26 -4.71 9.73 -0.65
N LEU A 27 -5.78 8.96 -0.77
CA LEU A 27 -7.16 9.47 -0.81
C LEU A 27 -7.84 9.48 0.56
N GLY A 28 -7.13 9.09 1.63
CA GLY A 28 -7.71 8.92 2.96
C GLY A 28 -8.11 7.48 3.26
N TRP A 29 -9.00 7.32 4.24
CA TRP A 29 -9.46 6.03 4.75
C TRP A 29 -10.97 6.08 5.00
N THR A 30 -11.60 4.91 5.05
CA THR A 30 -13.01 4.76 5.44
C THR A 30 -13.15 3.50 6.27
N GLU A 31 -14.09 3.49 7.21
CA GLU A 31 -14.48 2.28 7.91
C GLU A 31 -15.29 1.38 6.97
N ILE A 32 -15.02 0.08 7.03
CA ILE A 32 -15.77 -0.95 6.31
C ILE A 32 -16.26 -1.94 7.37
N ALA A 33 -17.55 -2.24 7.31
CA ALA A 33 -18.17 -3.19 8.23
C ALA A 33 -17.64 -4.62 8.01
N GLU A 34 -17.49 -5.39 9.08
CA GLU A 34 -16.93 -6.75 9.05
C GLU A 34 -17.73 -7.68 8.12
N GLU A 35 -19.05 -7.54 8.11
CA GLU A 35 -19.96 -8.29 7.24
C GLU A 35 -19.79 -7.99 5.74
N ASP A 36 -19.10 -6.89 5.39
CA ASP A 36 -18.81 -6.51 4.01
C ASP A 36 -17.43 -6.99 3.55
N LEU A 37 -16.62 -7.53 4.46
CA LEU A 37 -15.29 -8.12 4.17
C LEU A 37 -15.35 -9.62 3.83
N THR A 38 -16.53 -10.16 3.51
CA THR A 38 -16.68 -11.55 3.06
C THR A 38 -16.20 -11.73 1.61
N ALA A 39 -15.99 -12.98 1.18
CA ALA A 39 -15.55 -13.30 -0.19
C ALA A 39 -16.53 -12.76 -1.26
N GLU A 40 -17.82 -12.71 -0.95
CA GLU A 40 -18.87 -12.29 -1.87
C GLU A 40 -19.04 -10.76 -1.92
N ARG A 41 -18.68 -10.05 -0.86
CA ARG A 41 -18.98 -8.61 -0.69
C ARG A 41 -17.76 -7.70 -0.77
N SER A 42 -16.59 -8.21 -0.38
CA SER A 42 -15.34 -7.44 -0.27
C SER A 42 -14.99 -6.66 -1.54
N SER A 43 -15.16 -7.26 -2.73
CA SER A 43 -14.90 -6.56 -3.99
C SER A 43 -15.79 -5.34 -4.18
N ARG A 44 -17.07 -5.41 -3.80
CA ARG A 44 -18.00 -4.28 -3.89
C ARG A 44 -17.68 -3.22 -2.83
N ALA A 45 -17.34 -3.65 -1.62
CA ALA A 45 -16.93 -2.76 -0.53
C ALA A 45 -15.69 -1.93 -0.91
N VAL A 46 -14.66 -2.59 -1.47
CA VAL A 46 -13.43 -1.91 -1.94
C VAL A 46 -13.73 -0.94 -3.08
N ASN A 47 -14.50 -1.33 -4.10
CA ASN A 47 -14.83 -0.41 -5.20
C ASN A 47 -15.62 0.81 -4.70
N ARG A 48 -16.57 0.60 -3.78
CA ARG A 48 -17.32 1.69 -3.18
C ARG A 48 -16.41 2.63 -2.41
N ALA A 49 -15.50 2.11 -1.59
CA ALA A 49 -14.53 2.92 -0.84
C ALA A 49 -13.66 3.77 -1.79
N ILE A 50 -13.19 3.20 -2.90
CA ILE A 50 -12.41 3.93 -3.91
C ILE A 50 -13.23 5.07 -4.53
N VAL A 51 -14.48 4.82 -4.91
CA VAL A 51 -15.37 5.83 -5.50
C VAL A 51 -15.70 6.94 -4.49
N ASP A 52 -16.07 6.57 -3.27
CA ASP A 52 -16.48 7.53 -2.23
C ASP A 52 -15.29 8.43 -1.82
N LEU A 53 -14.08 7.88 -1.70
CA LEU A 53 -12.86 8.64 -1.39
C LEU A 53 -12.36 9.48 -2.58
N SER A 54 -12.44 8.97 -3.81
CA SER A 54 -11.99 9.72 -5.00
C SER A 54 -12.89 10.91 -5.35
N THR A 55 -14.17 10.86 -4.99
CA THR A 55 -15.13 11.93 -5.28
C THR A 55 -15.23 12.99 -4.19
N GLY A 56 -14.43 12.89 -3.12
CA GLY A 56 -14.48 13.82 -1.98
C GLY A 56 -15.81 13.77 -1.22
N ARG A 57 -16.61 12.70 -1.41
CA ARG A 57 -17.94 12.60 -0.80
C ARG A 57 -17.88 12.46 0.73
N ASN A 58 -16.70 12.11 1.25
CA ASN A 58 -16.39 12.00 2.67
C ASN A 58 -15.63 13.22 3.23
N ASP A 59 -15.44 14.31 2.47
CA ASP A 59 -14.73 15.54 2.90
C ASP A 59 -15.36 16.25 4.13
N VAL A 60 -16.56 15.82 4.54
CA VAL A 60 -17.27 16.37 5.71
C VAL A 60 -16.90 15.66 7.01
N MET A 61 -16.32 14.46 6.96
CA MET A 61 -15.96 13.69 8.15
C MET A 61 -14.47 13.86 8.48
N ASP A 62 -14.19 15.02 9.06
CA ASP A 62 -13.06 15.30 9.95
C ASP A 62 -11.64 15.22 9.38
N ASN A 63 -10.98 16.38 9.32
CA ASN A 63 -9.70 16.79 9.96
C ASN A 63 -8.89 15.76 10.80
N VAL A 64 -8.93 14.46 10.53
CA VAL A 64 -8.13 13.42 11.20
C VAL A 64 -7.04 13.01 10.23
N SER A 65 -6.02 13.87 10.16
CA SER A 65 -4.73 13.53 9.60
C SER A 65 -4.20 12.28 10.31
N LYS A 66 -4.01 11.21 9.55
CA LYS A 66 -2.78 10.43 9.72
C LYS A 66 -2.05 10.35 8.39
N TRP A 67 -2.69 9.92 7.30
CA TRP A 67 -2.12 9.94 5.95
C TRP A 67 -3.12 10.33 4.84
N GLY A 68 -4.35 10.74 5.17
CA GLY A 68 -5.35 11.24 4.20
C GLY A 68 -5.12 12.70 3.80
N ASP A 69 -5.92 13.21 2.86
CA ASP A 69 -5.91 14.60 2.31
C ASP A 69 -5.09 14.83 1.02
N GLY A 70 -4.88 13.81 0.20
CA GLY A 70 -4.17 13.98 -1.07
C GLY A 70 -2.64 14.07 -0.91
N ARG A 71 -2.11 13.65 0.25
CA ARG A 71 -0.66 13.61 0.52
C ARG A 71 0.05 12.68 -0.46
N GLU A 72 1.15 13.17 -1.01
CA GLU A 72 2.07 12.38 -1.83
C GLU A 72 2.97 11.54 -0.93
N LEU A 73 3.08 10.25 -1.23
CA LEU A 73 3.82 9.26 -0.45
C LEU A 73 4.58 8.32 -1.39
N ILE A 74 5.60 7.67 -0.84
CA ILE A 74 6.22 6.50 -1.46
C ILE A 74 5.65 5.28 -0.78
N MET A 75 5.05 4.37 -1.56
CA MET A 75 4.66 3.04 -1.08
C MET A 75 5.76 2.06 -1.45
N GLU A 76 6.40 1.47 -0.45
CA GLU A 76 7.29 0.34 -0.59
C GLU A 76 6.54 -0.97 -0.32
N LEU A 77 6.79 -1.96 -1.17
CA LEU A 77 6.21 -3.29 -1.05
C LEU A 77 7.31 -4.34 -1.17
N ASP A 78 7.45 -5.15 -0.13
CA ASP A 78 8.24 -6.39 -0.18
C ASP A 78 7.38 -7.61 0.19
N ASP A 79 8.02 -8.78 0.34
CA ASP A 79 7.32 -10.03 0.61
C ASP A 79 6.66 -10.08 2.00
N ASN A 80 7.04 -9.20 2.93
CA ASN A 80 6.62 -9.21 4.33
C ASN A 80 5.78 -8.00 4.71
N GLU A 81 6.04 -6.83 4.13
CA GLU A 81 5.49 -5.57 4.60
C GLU A 81 5.16 -4.59 3.46
N LEU A 82 4.09 -3.82 3.68
CA LEU A 82 3.77 -2.61 2.94
C LEU A 82 4.14 -1.42 3.83
N THR A 83 5.04 -0.58 3.34
CA THR A 83 5.49 0.62 4.04
C THR A 83 5.08 1.87 3.26
N LEU A 84 4.53 2.85 3.96
CA LEU A 84 4.31 4.18 3.43
C LEU A 84 5.40 5.11 3.97
N ILE A 85 5.99 5.94 3.11
CA ILE A 85 7.11 6.83 3.44
C ILE A 85 6.81 8.24 2.95
N ASP A 86 7.14 9.24 3.77
CA ASP A 86 7.14 10.65 3.37
C ASP A 86 8.32 10.93 2.42
N PRO A 87 8.08 11.45 1.20
CA PRO A 87 9.15 11.65 0.21
C PRO A 87 10.12 12.78 0.55
N ASP A 88 9.71 13.77 1.36
CA ASP A 88 10.54 14.93 1.72
C ASP A 88 11.48 14.61 2.88
N THR A 89 10.96 13.90 3.90
CA THR A 89 11.72 13.57 5.12
C THR A 89 12.32 12.17 5.09
N MET A 90 11.88 11.33 4.15
CA MET A 90 12.21 9.89 4.07
C MET A 90 11.81 9.11 5.34
N THR A 91 10.87 9.62 6.14
CA THR A 91 10.40 8.94 7.35
C THR A 91 9.31 7.93 7.04
N VAL A 92 9.39 6.75 7.64
CA VAL A 92 8.29 5.77 7.60
C VAL A 92 7.10 6.34 8.33
N VAL A 93 6.00 6.43 7.60
CA VAL A 93 4.75 6.96 8.10
C VAL A 93 3.82 5.85 8.62
N HIS A 94 3.77 4.74 7.90
CA HIS A 94 2.99 3.58 8.30
C HIS A 94 3.63 2.31 7.74
N SER A 95 3.39 1.20 8.42
CA SER A 95 4.00 -0.09 8.13
C SER A 95 2.97 -1.15 8.49
N GLU A 96 2.56 -1.94 7.50
CA GLU A 96 1.54 -2.99 7.66
C GLU A 96 2.06 -4.31 7.10
N LYS A 97 1.95 -5.37 7.89
CA LYS A 97 2.43 -6.68 7.46
C LYS A 97 1.51 -7.25 6.39
N ILE A 98 2.07 -7.79 5.31
CA ILE A 98 1.29 -8.39 4.22
C ILE A 98 0.27 -9.44 4.72
N PRO A 99 0.60 -10.34 5.68
CA PRO A 99 -0.37 -11.29 6.22
C PRO A 99 -1.55 -10.68 6.99
N GLN A 100 -1.48 -9.40 7.38
CA GLN A 100 -2.57 -8.69 8.08
C GLN A 100 -3.50 -7.94 7.14
N ILE A 101 -3.11 -7.76 5.86
CA ILE A 101 -3.97 -7.16 4.85
C ILE A 101 -5.08 -8.15 4.50
N ARG A 102 -6.29 -7.86 4.96
CA ARG A 102 -7.45 -8.75 4.79
C ARG A 102 -8.01 -8.75 3.37
N VAL A 103 -8.06 -7.57 2.75
CA VAL A 103 -8.62 -7.36 1.43
C VAL A 103 -7.81 -6.28 0.73
N TRP A 104 -7.57 -6.48 -0.56
CA TRP A 104 -7.00 -5.51 -1.48
C TRP A 104 -7.80 -5.49 -2.78
N GLY A 105 -7.66 -4.42 -3.57
CA GLY A 105 -8.31 -4.35 -4.87
C GLY A 105 -7.89 -3.11 -5.64
N VAL A 106 -8.25 -3.10 -6.93
CA VAL A 106 -8.02 -1.98 -7.84
C VAL A 106 -9.37 -1.42 -8.27
N GLY A 107 -9.46 -0.10 -8.42
CA GLY A 107 -10.67 0.56 -8.91
C GLY A 107 -10.95 0.12 -10.34
N ARG A 108 -12.15 -0.39 -10.60
CA ARG A 108 -12.55 -0.87 -11.93
C ARG A 108 -12.84 0.25 -12.92
N ASP A 109 -13.08 1.45 -12.41
CA ASP A 109 -13.73 2.52 -13.17
C ASP A 109 -12.74 3.52 -13.79
N ASN A 110 -11.44 3.37 -13.51
CA ASN A 110 -10.39 4.26 -14.03
C ASN A 110 -9.76 3.73 -15.33
N GLY A 111 -10.60 3.19 -16.21
CA GLY A 111 -10.20 2.62 -17.51
C GLY A 111 -10.93 3.27 -18.70
N ARG A 112 -11.15 4.59 -18.63
CA ARG A 112 -11.50 5.38 -19.82
C ARG A 112 -10.25 6.00 -20.42
#